data_AF-I4BSK3-F1
#
_entry.id   AF-I4BSK3-F1
#
_cell.length_a   1.000
_cell.length_b   1.000
_cell.length_c   1.000
_cell.angle_alpha   90.00
_cell.angle_beta   90.00
_cell.angle_gamma   90.00
#
_symmetry.space_group_name_H-M   'P 1'
#
loop_
_entity.id
_entity.type
_entity.pdbx_description
1 polymer ?
#
loop_
_entity_poly.entity_id
_entity_poly.type
_entity_poly.pdbx_seq_one_letter_code
_entity_poly.pdbx_strand_id
1 'polypeptide(L)'
;MKSRPPNQIGWVISLEDWALIRHLHRSEGLSQRAIARQLGIARDTVAGALASDDPPKYERASTPSAINEVEPRIRAFLSAYPTMSATVLAERVGWTGSISWFRERVRAIRPEYLPADPVDRLEHPPGRAIQCDLWFPAPKIALGAAHGGACQRR
;
A
#
# COMPACT_ATOMS: atom_id res chain seq x y z
N MET A 1 -15.08 28.76 12.60
CA MET A 1 -14.21 27.82 11.88
C MET A 1 -13.45 27.00 12.92
N LYS A 2 -13.62 25.68 12.96
CA LYS A 2 -12.86 24.82 13.90
C LYS A 2 -11.44 24.73 13.36
N SER A 3 -10.52 25.48 13.96
CA SER A 3 -9.10 25.46 13.60
C SER A 3 -8.51 24.07 13.87
N ARG A 4 -7.79 23.54 12.89
CA ARG A 4 -7.10 22.25 12.97
C ARG A 4 -5.85 22.41 13.84
N PRO A 5 -5.68 21.66 14.95
CA PRO A 5 -4.43 21.64 15.70
C PRO A 5 -3.26 21.08 14.85
N PRO A 6 -2.02 21.54 15.09
CA PRO A 6 -0.90 21.40 14.16
C PRO A 6 -0.37 19.97 13.94
N ASN A 7 -0.77 18.98 14.75
CA ASN A 7 -0.24 17.61 14.72
C ASN A 7 -1.28 16.52 14.35
N GLN A 8 -2.46 16.87 13.82
CA GLN A 8 -3.49 15.86 13.51
C GLN A 8 -3.39 15.27 12.09
N ILE A 9 -3.40 13.93 12.01
CA ILE A 9 -3.54 13.11 10.80
C ILE A 9 -5.03 12.72 10.65
N GLY A 10 -5.82 13.55 9.97
CA GLY A 10 -7.29 13.37 9.86
C GLY A 10 -8.05 13.89 11.09
N TRP A 11 -9.33 13.54 11.25
CA TRP A 11 -10.17 13.90 12.43
C TRP A 11 -9.80 13.09 13.70
N VAL A 12 -8.61 12.49 13.74
CA VAL A 12 -8.14 11.63 14.81
C VAL A 12 -7.09 12.39 15.61
N ILE A 13 -7.30 12.45 16.94
CA ILE A 13 -6.35 13.04 17.88
C ILE A 13 -5.06 12.19 17.89
N SER A 14 -3.89 12.82 17.95
CA SER A 14 -2.62 12.09 18.10
C SER A 14 -2.56 11.35 19.45
N LEU A 15 -1.69 10.34 19.56
CA LEU A 15 -1.45 9.62 20.82
C LEU A 15 -0.95 10.58 21.92
N GLU A 16 -0.10 11.51 21.52
CA GLU A 16 0.50 12.52 22.38
C GLU A 16 -0.56 13.49 22.93
N ASP A 17 -1.46 13.99 22.07
CA ASP A 17 -2.55 14.87 22.48
C ASP A 17 -3.55 14.14 23.39
N TRP A 18 -3.84 12.87 23.10
CA TRP A 18 -4.72 12.05 23.94
C TRP A 18 -4.14 11.84 25.34
N ALA A 19 -2.84 11.53 25.44
CA ALA A 19 -2.15 11.40 26.72
C ALA A 19 -2.09 12.74 27.48
N LEU A 20 -1.83 13.84 26.77
CA LEU A 20 -1.78 15.18 27.33
C LEU A 20 -3.13 15.62 27.93
N ILE A 21 -4.24 15.37 27.22
CA ILE A 21 -5.60 15.65 27.72
C ILE A 21 -5.85 14.93 29.05
N ARG A 22 -5.45 13.66 29.15
CA ARG A 22 -5.65 12.87 30.38
C ARG A 22 -4.75 13.33 31.52
N HIS A 23 -3.51 13.71 31.21
CA HIS A 23 -2.58 14.25 32.21
C HIS A 23 -3.12 15.56 32.80
N LEU A 24 -3.53 16.51 31.96
CA LEU A 24 -4.09 17.79 32.39
C LEU A 24 -5.38 17.63 33.23
N HIS A 25 -6.20 16.64 32.90
CA HIS A 25 -7.43 16.40 33.65
C HIS A 25 -7.19 15.66 34.98
N ARG A 26 -6.32 14.64 35.01
CA ARG A 26 -6.11 13.79 36.20
C ARG A 26 -5.05 14.33 37.15
N SER A 27 -3.97 14.89 36.64
CA SER A 27 -2.83 15.37 37.43
C SER A 27 -3.01 16.83 37.83
N GLU A 28 -3.49 17.69 36.92
CA GLU A 28 -3.68 19.13 37.20
C GLU A 28 -5.12 19.51 37.59
N GLY A 29 -6.08 18.59 37.48
CA GLY A 29 -7.48 18.83 37.86
C GLY A 29 -8.21 19.85 36.98
N LEU A 30 -7.70 20.13 35.78
CA LEU A 30 -8.29 21.11 34.87
C LEU A 30 -9.63 20.64 34.33
N SER A 31 -10.61 21.55 34.28
CA SER A 31 -11.90 21.27 33.65
C SER A 31 -11.76 21.04 32.15
N GLN A 32 -12.64 20.22 31.57
CA GLN A 32 -12.66 19.96 30.12
C GLN A 32 -12.71 21.24 29.27
N ARG A 33 -13.36 22.31 29.76
CA ARG A 33 -13.42 23.61 29.06
C ARG A 33 -12.08 24.34 29.08
N ALA A 34 -11.33 24.25 30.18
CA ALA A 34 -10.00 24.82 30.29
C ALA A 34 -9.04 24.11 29.34
N ILE A 35 -9.08 22.77 29.31
CA ILE A 35 -8.27 21.93 28.41
C ILE A 35 -8.58 22.25 26.94
N ALA A 36 -9.87 22.32 26.58
CA ALA A 36 -10.30 22.67 25.22
C ALA A 36 -9.78 24.04 24.77
N ARG A 37 -9.80 25.05 25.67
CA ARG A 37 -9.30 26.39 25.38
C ARG A 37 -7.78 26.43 25.26
N GLN A 38 -7.07 25.69 26.10
CA GLN A 38 -5.60 25.65 26.13
C GLN A 38 -5.03 24.91 24.92
N LEU A 39 -5.64 23.80 24.52
CA LEU A 39 -5.20 22.99 23.37
C LEU A 39 -5.84 23.42 22.03
N GLY A 40 -6.86 24.29 22.05
CA GLY A 40 -7.58 24.69 20.85
C GLY A 40 -8.43 23.57 20.22
N ILE A 41 -8.79 22.56 21.01
CA ILE A 41 -9.52 21.36 20.58
C ILE A 41 -11.01 21.51 20.94
N ALA A 42 -11.91 20.90 20.16
CA ALA A 42 -13.33 20.89 20.48
C ALA A 42 -13.60 20.16 21.81
N ARG A 43 -14.54 20.68 22.61
CA ARG A 43 -14.91 20.08 23.90
C ARG A 43 -15.33 18.61 23.76
N ASP A 44 -16.07 18.27 22.71
CA ASP A 44 -16.56 16.90 22.48
C ASP A 44 -15.40 15.91 22.25
N THR A 45 -14.32 16.39 21.62
CA THR A 45 -13.09 15.63 21.38
C THR A 45 -12.33 15.39 22.70
N VAL A 46 -12.28 16.39 23.60
CA VAL A 46 -11.74 16.24 24.95
C VAL A 46 -12.58 15.25 25.77
N ALA A 47 -13.90 15.34 25.69
CA ALA A 47 -14.80 14.40 26.37
C ALA A 47 -14.61 12.96 25.86
N GLY A 48 -14.49 12.77 24.54
CA GLY A 48 -14.20 11.46 23.94
C GLY A 48 -12.83 10.90 24.36
N ALA A 49 -11.80 11.74 24.41
CA ALA A 49 -10.46 11.33 24.85
C ALA A 49 -10.43 10.90 26.33
N LEU A 50 -11.23 11.55 27.20
CA LEU A 50 -11.34 11.19 28.61
C LEU A 50 -12.20 9.94 28.85
N ALA A 51 -13.19 9.67 27.98
CA ALA A 51 -14.05 8.50 28.07
C ALA A 51 -13.38 7.22 27.55
N SER A 52 -12.48 7.34 26.57
CA SER A 52 -11.72 6.19 26.04
C SER A 52 -10.55 5.85 26.93
N ASP A 53 -10.53 4.63 27.49
CA ASP A 53 -9.39 4.17 28.29
C ASP A 53 -8.17 3.82 27.45
N ASP A 54 -8.39 3.42 26.20
CA ASP A 54 -7.37 3.13 25.21
C ASP A 54 -7.12 4.31 24.26
N PRO A 55 -5.90 4.40 23.68
CA PRO A 55 -5.62 5.42 22.70
C PRO A 55 -6.50 5.30 21.45
N PRO A 56 -6.81 6.42 20.77
CA PRO A 56 -7.67 6.40 19.59
C PRO A 56 -7.04 5.56 18.48
N LYS A 57 -7.58 4.36 18.25
CA LYS A 57 -7.25 3.53 17.09
C LYS A 57 -8.19 3.88 15.95
N TYR A 58 -7.63 4.20 14.78
CA TYR A 58 -8.42 4.32 13.57
C TYR A 58 -8.85 2.93 13.11
N GLU A 59 -10.01 2.49 13.57
CA GLU A 59 -10.65 1.28 13.06
C GLU A 59 -11.73 1.69 12.06
N ARG A 60 -11.40 1.64 10.78
CA ARG A 60 -12.43 1.66 9.75
C ARG A 60 -13.08 0.27 9.77
N ALA A 61 -14.31 0.18 10.25
CA ALA A 61 -15.12 -1.02 10.04
C ALA A 61 -15.10 -1.33 8.53
N SER A 62 -14.65 -2.52 8.16
CA SER A 62 -14.65 -2.97 6.78
C SER A 62 -16.10 -2.95 6.30
N THR A 63 -16.47 -1.92 5.53
CA THR A 63 -17.79 -1.86 4.91
C THR A 63 -17.98 -3.15 4.11
N PRO A 64 -19.14 -3.83 4.20
CA PRO A 64 -19.41 -4.97 3.35
C PRO A 64 -19.32 -4.50 1.90
N SER A 65 -18.21 -4.83 1.25
CA SER A 65 -17.99 -4.50 -0.15
C SER A 65 -18.80 -5.48 -0.98
N ALA A 66 -19.38 -5.02 -2.08
CA ALA A 66 -20.15 -5.84 -3.03
C ALA A 66 -19.38 -7.08 -3.52
N ILE A 67 -18.05 -7.12 -3.34
CA ILE A 67 -17.24 -8.30 -3.63
C ILE A 67 -17.44 -9.45 -2.64
N ASN A 68 -17.89 -9.22 -1.41
CA ASN A 68 -18.01 -10.29 -0.41
C ASN A 68 -18.99 -11.37 -0.87
N GLU A 69 -20.03 -11.00 -1.62
CA GLU A 69 -20.99 -11.93 -2.22
C GLU A 69 -20.40 -12.71 -3.41
N VAL A 70 -19.46 -12.09 -4.11
CA VAL A 70 -18.90 -12.59 -5.38
C VAL A 70 -17.60 -13.38 -5.16
N GLU A 71 -16.86 -13.07 -4.09
CA GLU A 71 -15.56 -13.67 -3.76
C GLU A 71 -15.58 -15.20 -3.68
N PRO A 72 -16.59 -15.86 -3.09
CA PRO A 72 -16.67 -17.33 -3.10
C PRO A 72 -16.71 -17.92 -4.52
N ARG A 73 -17.39 -17.25 -5.46
CA ARG A 73 -17.47 -17.69 -6.86
C ARG A 73 -16.13 -17.49 -7.57
N ILE A 74 -15.43 -16.38 -7.30
CA ILE A 74 -14.08 -16.14 -7.81
C ILE A 74 -13.13 -17.25 -7.37
N ARG A 75 -13.15 -17.60 -6.07
CA ARG A 75 -12.31 -18.66 -5.50
C ARG A 75 -12.60 -20.03 -6.14
N ALA A 76 -13.87 -20.36 -6.37
CA ALA A 76 -14.25 -21.60 -7.05
C ALA A 76 -13.73 -21.68 -8.50
N PHE A 77 -13.69 -20.56 -9.22
CA PHE A 77 -13.08 -20.54 -10.56
C PHE A 77 -11.55 -20.63 -10.49
N LEU A 78 -10.91 -19.94 -9.54
CA LEU A 78 -9.45 -19.98 -9.39
C LEU A 78 -8.93 -21.34 -8.92
N SER A 79 -9.72 -22.11 -8.17
CA SER A 79 -9.34 -23.49 -7.79
C SER A 79 -9.31 -24.45 -8.97
N ALA A 80 -10.19 -24.26 -9.96
CA ALA A 80 -10.21 -25.09 -11.17
C ALA A 80 -9.27 -24.54 -12.26
N TYR A 81 -9.14 -23.22 -12.36
CA TYR A 81 -8.40 -22.54 -13.42
C TYR A 81 -7.58 -21.34 -12.88
N PRO A 82 -6.41 -21.59 -12.26
CA PRO A 82 -5.60 -20.54 -11.63
C PRO A 82 -5.12 -19.42 -12.59
N THR A 83 -4.97 -19.75 -13.87
CA THR A 83 -4.46 -18.84 -14.92
C THR A 83 -5.57 -18.06 -15.63
N MET A 84 -6.85 -18.39 -15.41
CA MET A 84 -8.00 -17.73 -16.07
C MET A 84 -7.93 -16.21 -15.92
N SER A 85 -8.18 -15.43 -16.97
CA SER A 85 -8.03 -13.97 -16.92
C SER A 85 -9.04 -13.29 -15.99
N ALA A 86 -8.63 -12.21 -15.33
CA ALA A 86 -9.51 -11.45 -14.43
C ALA A 86 -10.71 -10.83 -15.15
N THR A 87 -10.58 -10.50 -16.44
CA THR A 87 -11.69 -9.99 -17.26
C THR A 87 -12.76 -11.07 -17.48
N VAL A 88 -12.34 -12.29 -17.83
CA VAL A 88 -13.27 -13.42 -18.01
C VAL A 88 -13.92 -13.81 -16.67
N LEU A 89 -13.18 -13.73 -15.57
CA LEU A 89 -13.76 -13.92 -14.23
C LEU A 89 -14.83 -12.88 -13.92
N ALA A 90 -14.59 -11.60 -14.23
CA ALA A 90 -15.55 -10.52 -14.02
C ALA A 90 -16.85 -10.76 -14.79
N GLU A 91 -16.76 -11.18 -16.06
CA GLU A 91 -17.92 -11.52 -16.88
C GLU A 91 -18.70 -12.72 -16.31
N ARG A 92 -17.99 -13.79 -15.93
CA ARG A 92 -18.60 -15.03 -15.42
C ARG A 92 -19.30 -14.85 -14.08
N VAL A 93 -18.80 -13.95 -13.25
CA VAL A 93 -19.42 -13.65 -11.95
C VAL A 93 -20.47 -12.53 -12.04
N GLY A 94 -20.68 -11.94 -13.21
CA GLY A 94 -21.63 -10.85 -13.43
C GLY A 94 -21.22 -9.54 -12.73
N TRP A 95 -19.91 -9.24 -12.69
CA TRP A 95 -19.40 -8.05 -12.02
C TRP A 95 -19.79 -6.77 -12.77
N THR A 96 -20.51 -5.87 -12.11
CA THR A 96 -20.99 -4.59 -12.66
C THR A 96 -20.19 -3.37 -12.17
N GLY A 97 -19.21 -3.58 -11.27
CA GLY A 97 -18.40 -2.52 -10.70
C GLY A 97 -17.13 -2.19 -11.50
N SER A 98 -16.20 -1.47 -10.87
CA SER A 98 -14.91 -1.12 -11.49
C SER A 98 -14.08 -2.36 -11.82
N ILE A 99 -13.69 -2.50 -13.08
CA ILE A 99 -12.84 -3.61 -13.55
C ILE A 99 -11.42 -3.52 -13.00
N SER A 100 -10.86 -2.31 -12.85
CA SER A 100 -9.52 -2.12 -12.30
C SER A 100 -9.43 -2.61 -10.86
N TRP A 101 -10.43 -2.28 -10.07
CA TRP A 101 -10.54 -2.74 -8.68
C TRP A 101 -10.74 -4.25 -8.59
N PHE A 102 -11.56 -4.83 -9.46
CA PHE A 102 -11.73 -6.28 -9.55
C PHE A 102 -10.42 -7.00 -9.88
N ARG A 103 -9.63 -6.47 -10.83
CA ARG A 103 -8.30 -7.00 -11.18
C ARG A 103 -7.34 -6.94 -10.01
N GLU A 104 -7.33 -5.85 -9.26
CA GLU A 104 -6.52 -5.70 -8.05
C GLU A 104 -6.89 -6.76 -7.00
N ARG A 105 -8.19 -6.96 -6.74
CA ARG A 105 -8.66 -7.97 -5.79
C ARG A 105 -8.30 -9.39 -6.24
N VAL A 106 -8.51 -9.73 -7.51
CA VAL A 106 -8.12 -11.03 -8.06
C VAL A 106 -6.61 -11.25 -7.99
N ARG A 107 -5.79 -10.21 -8.21
CA ARG A 107 -4.33 -10.29 -8.08
C ARG A 107 -3.90 -10.59 -6.65
N ALA A 108 -4.62 -10.08 -5.64
CA ALA A 108 -4.34 -10.39 -4.24
C ALA A 108 -4.69 -11.84 -3.86
N ILE A 109 -5.73 -12.42 -4.47
CA ILE A 109 -6.19 -13.79 -4.17
C ILE A 109 -5.37 -14.87 -4.91
N ARG A 110 -4.92 -14.58 -6.13
CA ARG A 110 -4.21 -15.54 -7.00
C ARG A 110 -3.02 -16.28 -6.38
N PRO A 111 -2.13 -15.63 -5.59
CA PRO A 111 -0.98 -16.31 -5.00
C PRO A 111 -1.34 -17.53 -4.14
N GLU A 112 -2.57 -17.60 -3.61
CA GLU A 112 -3.06 -18.76 -2.84
C GLU A 112 -3.30 -20.00 -3.72
N TYR A 113 -3.47 -19.81 -5.04
CA TYR A 113 -3.90 -20.86 -5.98
C TYR A 113 -2.85 -21.18 -7.05
N LEU A 114 -1.90 -20.29 -7.32
CA LEU A 114 -0.81 -20.60 -8.23
C LEU A 114 0.19 -21.54 -7.55
N PRO A 115 0.68 -22.58 -8.27
CA PRO A 115 1.84 -23.31 -7.79
C PRO A 115 2.99 -22.32 -7.57
N ALA A 116 3.79 -22.55 -6.51
CA ALA A 116 4.98 -21.76 -6.26
C ALA A 116 5.81 -21.72 -7.55
N ASP A 117 6.15 -20.51 -8.01
CA ASP A 117 6.96 -20.32 -9.21
C ASP A 117 8.26 -21.11 -9.03
N PRO A 118 8.52 -22.16 -9.83
CA PRO A 118 9.81 -22.81 -9.79
C PRO A 118 10.78 -21.76 -10.32
N VAL A 119 11.49 -21.10 -9.40
CA VAL A 119 12.65 -20.29 -9.77
C VAL A 119 13.59 -21.23 -10.52
N ASP A 120 13.58 -21.11 -11.85
CA ASP A 120 14.52 -21.79 -12.71
C ASP A 120 15.90 -21.20 -12.39
N ARG A 121 16.65 -21.92 -11.55
CA ARG A 121 18.05 -21.60 -11.31
C ARG A 121 18.83 -21.97 -12.57
N LEU A 122 19.15 -20.97 -13.37
CA LEU A 122 20.09 -21.11 -14.47
C LEU A 122 21.50 -21.22 -13.88
N GLU A 123 22.01 -22.44 -13.79
CA GLU A 123 23.41 -22.70 -13.43
C GLU A 123 24.28 -22.63 -14.69
N HIS A 124 25.22 -21.69 -14.72
CA HIS A 124 26.18 -21.54 -15.80
C HIS A 124 27.58 -21.96 -15.33
N PRO A 125 28.10 -23.11 -15.78
CA PRO A 125 29.48 -23.47 -15.52
C PRO A 125 30.44 -22.42 -16.11
N PRO A 126 31.60 -22.20 -15.49
CA PRO A 126 32.57 -21.24 -15.99
C PRO A 126 32.95 -21.54 -17.45
N GLY A 127 32.87 -20.52 -18.32
CA GLY A 127 33.18 -20.63 -19.75
C GLY A 127 32.05 -21.18 -20.63
N ARG A 128 30.86 -21.49 -20.11
CA ARG A 128 29.70 -21.98 -20.90
C ARG A 128 28.62 -20.95 -21.19
N ALA A 129 28.67 -19.78 -20.54
CA ALA A 129 27.81 -18.65 -20.83
C ALA A 129 28.67 -17.42 -21.10
N ILE A 130 28.31 -16.67 -22.13
CA ILE A 130 28.87 -15.35 -22.43
C ILE A 130 27.72 -14.37 -22.56
N GLN A 131 27.82 -13.24 -21.87
CA GLN A 131 26.89 -12.14 -22.05
C GLN A 131 27.42 -11.27 -23.18
N CYS A 132 26.74 -11.28 -24.31
CA CYS A 132 27.01 -10.37 -25.42
C CYS A 132 26.02 -9.21 -25.31
N ASP A 133 26.45 -8.12 -24.68
CA ASP A 133 25.64 -6.90 -24.65
C ASP A 133 25.59 -6.27 -26.06
N LEU A 134 24.39 -6.14 -26.62
CA LEU A 134 24.15 -5.38 -27.84
C LEU A 134 24.17 -3.88 -27.51
N TRP A 135 25.35 -3.33 -27.23
CA TRP A 135 25.52 -1.90 -27.08
C TRP A 135 25.81 -1.26 -28.44
N PHE A 136 24.89 -0.43 -28.91
CA PHE A 136 25.10 0.46 -30.05
C PHE A 136 25.38 1.90 -29.58
N PRO A 137 26.63 2.29 -29.25
CA PRO A 137 26.93 3.68 -28.93
C PRO A 137 26.92 4.53 -30.21
N ALA A 138 26.01 5.49 -30.28
CA ALA A 138 25.87 6.41 -31.41
C ALA A 138 26.86 7.61 -31.42
N PRO A 139 27.67 7.89 -30.38
CA PRO A 139 28.80 8.81 -30.52
C PRO A 139 30.14 8.22 -30.06
N LYS A 140 31.23 8.68 -30.70
CA LYS A 140 32.61 8.33 -30.34
C LYS A 140 32.92 8.87 -28.95
N ILE A 141 33.15 7.96 -28.00
CA ILE A 141 33.64 8.31 -26.67
C ILE A 141 35.11 8.71 -26.83
N ALA A 142 35.45 9.96 -26.53
CA ALA A 142 36.83 10.43 -26.57
C ALA A 142 37.60 9.83 -25.38
N LEU A 143 38.33 8.76 -25.63
CA LEU A 143 39.38 8.30 -24.72
C LEU A 143 40.60 9.20 -24.99
N GLY A 144 41.04 9.95 -23.97
CA GLY A 144 42.03 11.02 -24.09
C GLY A 144 43.32 10.59 -24.80
N ALA A 145 43.92 11.56 -25.50
CA ALA A 145 45.15 11.57 -26.31
C ALA A 145 46.12 10.37 -26.20
N ALA A 146 45.70 9.18 -26.64
CA ALA A 146 46.52 8.14 -27.25
C ALA A 146 45.60 7.04 -27.79
N HIS A 147 45.59 6.86 -29.11
CA HIS A 147 44.88 5.82 -29.88
C HIS A 147 43.42 6.12 -30.26
N GLY A 148 43.26 6.89 -31.35
CA GLY A 148 42.04 6.87 -32.16
C GLY A 148 42.04 5.63 -33.07
N GLY A 149 41.50 4.52 -32.58
CA GLY A 149 41.28 3.31 -33.40
C GLY A 149 39.89 3.34 -34.03
N ALA A 150 39.81 3.57 -35.34
CA ALA A 150 38.59 3.27 -36.10
C ALA A 150 38.54 1.75 -36.34
N CYS A 151 37.59 1.05 -35.71
CA CYS A 151 37.28 -0.33 -36.07
C CYS A 151 36.65 -0.33 -37.48
N GLN A 152 37.44 -0.70 -38.48
CA GLN A 152 36.96 -0.84 -39.86
C GLN A 152 36.14 -2.12 -40.00
N ARG A 153 34.94 -1.98 -40.56
CA ARG A 153 33.99 -3.06 -40.86
C ARG A 153 34.63 -4.13 -41.77
N ARG A 154 34.50 -5.40 -41.37
CA ARG A 154 34.24 -6.52 -42.27
C ARG A 154 33.03 -7.28 -41.76
#